data_AF-X1PDY4-F1
#
_entry.id   AF-X1PDY4-F1
#
_cell.length_a   1.000
_cell.length_b   1.000
_cell.length_c   1.000
_cell.angle_alpha   90.00
_cell.angle_beta   90.00
_cell.angle_gamma   90.00
#
_symmetry.space_group_name_H-M   'P 1'
#
loop_
_entity.id
_entity.type
_entity.pdbx_description
1 polymer ?
#
loop_
_entity_poly.entity_id
_entity_poly.type
_entity_poly.pdbx_seq_one_letter_code
_entity_poly.pdbx_strand_id
1 'polypeptide(L)'
;MFVLSGEHPTLPTAEAVAAIKAEHRAYRVLEQLNQVLVAETKASPEVLASRLAMCREICVHLCTAHASKEDILESVGSSDIVDLVPHGKSFAVHLKRVKRSSPEI
;
A
#
# COMPACT_ATOMS: atom_id res chain seq x y z
N MET A 1 3.26 1.78 -0.69
CA MET A 1 1.98 1.60 0.07
C MET A 1 2.28 0.80 1.33
N PHE A 2 1.68 1.19 2.46
CA PHE A 2 1.79 0.50 3.74
C PHE A 2 0.43 -0.08 4.13
N VAL A 3 0.38 -1.37 4.44
CA VAL A 3 -0.79 -2.03 5.03
C VAL A 3 -0.63 -2.01 6.55
N LEU A 4 -1.51 -1.33 7.24
CA LEU A 4 -1.42 -1.05 8.68
C LEU A 4 -2.20 -2.11 9.50
N SER A 5 -1.84 -2.28 10.78
CA SER A 5 -2.52 -3.23 11.68
C SER A 5 -3.98 -2.86 11.89
N GLY A 6 -4.25 -1.56 11.97
CA GLY A 6 -5.57 -0.97 12.25
C GLY A 6 -6.09 -1.25 13.66
N GLU A 7 -5.19 -1.61 14.59
CA GLU A 7 -5.51 -1.79 16.01
C GLU A 7 -5.87 -0.47 16.69
N HIS A 8 -5.33 0.65 16.18
CA HIS A 8 -5.60 1.98 16.67
C HIS A 8 -5.95 2.93 15.52
N PRO A 9 -6.75 3.99 15.77
CA PRO A 9 -7.29 4.85 14.70
C PRO A 9 -6.22 5.67 13.97
N THR A 10 -5.17 6.09 14.67
CA THR A 10 -4.16 7.04 14.15
C THR A 10 -2.72 6.58 14.38
N LEU A 11 -2.47 5.77 15.41
CA LEU A 11 -1.12 5.38 15.81
C LEU A 11 -0.33 4.63 14.73
N PRO A 12 -0.90 3.66 13.98
CA PRO A 12 -0.16 2.95 12.94
C PRO A 12 0.29 3.88 11.80
N THR A 13 -0.56 4.84 11.43
CA THR A 13 -0.20 5.84 10.42
C THR A 13 0.91 6.76 10.94
N ALA A 14 0.80 7.21 12.19
CA ALA A 14 1.81 8.06 12.81
C ALA A 14 3.18 7.37 12.89
N GLU A 15 3.20 6.08 13.25
CA GLU A 15 4.40 5.24 13.25
C GLU A 15 5.03 5.18 11.85
N ALA A 16 4.25 4.84 10.83
CA ALA A 16 4.72 4.77 9.44
C ALA A 16 5.33 6.10 8.96
N VAL A 17 4.64 7.22 9.22
CA VAL A 17 5.14 8.55 8.83
C VAL A 17 6.39 8.94 9.62
N ALA A 18 6.46 8.63 10.92
CA ALA A 18 7.65 8.91 11.73
C ALA A 18 8.86 8.10 11.27
N ALA A 19 8.68 6.83 10.92
CA ALA A 19 9.75 5.99 10.38
C ALA A 19 10.28 6.53 9.05
N ILE A 20 9.40 6.98 8.15
CA ILE A 20 9.82 7.62 6.88
C ILE A 20 10.60 8.91 7.15
N LYS A 21 10.13 9.76 8.08
CA LYS A 21 10.81 11.01 8.46
C LYS A 21 12.21 10.76 9.02
N ALA A 22 12.38 9.69 9.81
CA ALA A 22 13.66 9.33 10.41
C ALA A 22 14.72 8.93 9.37
N GLU A 23 14.33 8.59 8.13
CA GLU A 23 15.27 8.33 7.05
C GLU A 23 15.86 9.60 6.42
N HIS A 24 15.40 10.79 6.83
CA HIS A 24 15.85 12.09 6.30
C HIS A 24 15.80 12.18 4.75
N ARG A 25 14.80 11.51 4.17
CA ARG A 25 14.57 11.45 2.72
C ARG A 25 13.28 12.17 2.35
N ALA A 26 13.23 12.63 1.10
CA ALA A 26 12.02 13.23 0.55
C ALA A 26 10.87 12.22 0.60
N TYR A 27 9.72 12.66 1.11
CA TYR A 27 8.51 11.88 1.12
C TYR A 27 7.27 12.77 0.98
N ARG A 28 6.18 12.18 0.49
CA ARG A 28 4.87 12.81 0.38
C ARG A 28 3.80 11.78 0.67
N VAL A 29 2.87 12.11 1.57
CA VAL A 29 1.65 11.31 1.73
C VAL A 29 0.71 11.67 0.59
N LEU A 30 0.32 10.67 -0.19
CA LEU A 30 -0.63 10.83 -1.29
C LEU A 30 -2.06 10.57 -0.82
N GLU A 31 -2.26 9.52 -0.02
CA GLU A 31 -3.59 9.09 0.41
C GLU A 31 -3.52 8.35 1.75
N GLN A 32 -4.56 8.53 2.58
CA GLN A 32 -4.73 7.80 3.82
C GLN A 32 -6.14 7.22 3.90
N LEU A 33 -6.22 5.90 4.00
CA LEU A 33 -7.45 5.12 4.16
C LEU A 33 -7.46 4.43 5.53
N ASN A 34 -8.50 3.65 5.81
CA ASN A 34 -8.71 3.01 7.12
C ASN A 34 -7.52 2.19 7.65
N GLN A 35 -6.86 1.41 6.79
CA GLN A 35 -5.71 0.56 7.16
C GLN A 35 -4.62 0.60 6.08
N VAL A 36 -4.64 1.63 5.23
CA VAL A 36 -3.70 1.77 4.11
C VAL A 36 -3.19 3.19 4.07
N LEU A 37 -1.87 3.33 3.98
CA LEU A 37 -1.19 4.60 3.73
C LEU A 37 -0.47 4.53 2.38
N VAL A 38 -0.80 5.43 1.47
CA VAL A 38 -0.09 5.60 0.21
C VAL A 38 0.83 6.81 0.34
N ALA A 39 2.13 6.58 0.18
CA ALA A 39 3.13 7.62 0.25
C ALA A 39 4.23 7.37 -0.78
N GLU A 40 4.70 8.46 -1.38
CA GLU A 40 5.94 8.50 -2.13
C GLU A 40 7.09 8.68 -1.14
N THR A 41 8.15 7.88 -1.27
CA THR A 41 9.33 8.02 -0.44
C THR A 41 10.55 7.42 -1.14
N LYS A 42 11.73 7.99 -0.85
CA LYS A 42 13.03 7.39 -1.25
C LYS A 42 13.62 6.46 -0.18
N ALA A 43 12.93 6.27 0.94
CA ALA A 43 13.35 5.36 1.99
C ALA A 43 13.31 3.90 1.53
N SER A 44 14.29 3.10 1.97
CA SER A 44 14.31 1.66 1.68
C SER A 44 13.18 0.96 2.44
N PRO A 45 12.33 0.16 1.76
CA PRO A 45 11.30 -0.65 2.42
C PRO A 45 11.87 -1.56 3.50
N GLU A 46 13.05 -2.13 3.30
CA GLU A 46 13.71 -3.05 4.25
C GLU A 46 14.08 -2.33 5.54
N VAL A 47 14.64 -1.12 5.44
CA VAL A 47 14.96 -0.28 6.59
C VAL A 47 13.69 0.10 7.35
N LEU A 48 12.64 0.53 6.63
CA LEU A 48 11.36 0.87 7.25
C LEU A 48 10.73 -0.35 7.93
N ALA A 49 10.71 -1.52 7.28
CA ALA A 49 10.14 -2.74 7.82
C ALA A 49 10.79 -3.14 9.15
N SER A 50 12.11 -2.94 9.30
CA SER A 50 12.82 -3.20 10.56
C SER A 50 12.37 -2.32 11.74
N ARG A 51 11.67 -1.21 11.49
CA ARG A 51 11.28 -0.21 12.49
C ARG A 51 9.77 -0.15 12.76
N LEU A 52 8.96 -0.78 11.91
CA LEU A 52 7.50 -0.69 11.99
C LEU A 52 6.94 -1.89 12.73
N ALA A 53 6.29 -1.67 13.87
CA ALA A 53 5.61 -2.70 14.63
C ALA A 53 4.12 -2.81 14.26
N MET A 54 3.52 -1.74 13.74
CA MET A 54 2.09 -1.65 13.41
C MET A 54 1.84 -1.63 11.90
N CYS A 55 2.84 -2.00 11.10
CA CYS A 55 2.72 -2.21 9.67
C CYS A 55 2.85 -3.70 9.36
N ARG A 56 1.86 -4.26 8.65
CA ARG A 56 1.84 -5.66 8.25
C ARG A 56 2.65 -5.91 6.99
N GLU A 57 2.54 -5.02 6.01
CA GLU A 57 3.12 -5.20 4.67
C GLU A 57 3.53 -3.83 4.09
N ILE A 58 4.67 -3.79 3.41
CA ILE A 58 5.11 -2.64 2.59
C ILE A 58 5.15 -3.11 1.15
N CYS A 59 4.36 -2.48 0.29
CA CYS A 59 4.18 -2.89 -1.09
C CYS A 59 4.45 -1.73 -2.06
N VAL A 60 4.82 -2.06 -3.29
CA VAL A 60 4.75 -1.13 -4.42
C VAL A 60 3.27 -0.79 -4.66
N HIS A 61 2.97 0.50 -4.85
CA HIS A 61 1.63 0.96 -5.20
C HIS A 61 1.55 1.08 -6.72
N LEU A 62 0.55 0.45 -7.33
CA LEU A 62 0.34 0.48 -8.78
C LEU A 62 -0.66 1.57 -9.17
N CYS A 63 -1.83 1.54 -8.54
CA CYS A 63 -2.94 2.43 -8.84
C CYS A 63 -3.92 2.50 -7.66
N THR A 64 -4.76 3.54 -7.65
CA THR A 64 -5.96 3.64 -6.81
C THR A 64 -7.17 3.70 -7.74
N ALA A 65 -8.22 2.94 -7.43
CA ALA A 65 -9.46 2.88 -8.21
C ALA A 65 -10.67 2.93 -7.26
N HIS A 66 -11.83 3.29 -7.81
CA HIS A 66 -13.08 3.06 -7.10
C HIS A 66 -13.33 1.55 -6.92
N ALA A 67 -14.07 1.20 -5.88
CA ALA A 67 -14.42 -0.18 -5.61
C ALA A 67 -15.57 -0.64 -6.53
N SER A 68 -15.28 -0.75 -7.83
CA SER A 68 -16.11 -1.38 -8.85
C SER A 68 -15.22 -2.31 -9.68
N LYS A 69 -15.81 -3.35 -10.28
CA LYS A 69 -15.01 -4.31 -11.05
C LYS A 69 -14.41 -3.64 -12.29
N GLU A 70 -15.20 -2.79 -12.94
CA GLU A 70 -14.84 -2.07 -14.16
C GLU A 70 -13.66 -1.11 -13.88
N ASP A 71 -13.76 -0.29 -12.84
CA ASP A 71 -12.72 0.70 -12.52
C ASP A 71 -11.41 0.03 -12.09
N ILE A 72 -11.49 -1.09 -11.35
CA ILE A 72 -10.32 -1.86 -10.95
C ILE A 72 -9.59 -2.42 -12.18
N LEU A 73 -10.31 -3.03 -13.12
CA LEU A 73 -9.72 -3.61 -14.32
C LEU A 73 -9.13 -2.53 -15.24
N GLU A 74 -9.82 -1.40 -15.41
CA GLU A 74 -9.32 -0.26 -16.20
C GLU A 74 -8.05 0.35 -15.60
N SER A 75 -8.05 0.58 -14.28
CA SER A 75 -6.91 1.16 -13.58
C SER A 75 -5.69 0.24 -13.61
N VAL A 76 -5.88 -1.07 -13.41
CA VAL A 76 -4.79 -2.05 -13.51
C VAL A 76 -4.29 -2.17 -14.95
N GLY A 77 -5.19 -2.19 -15.93
CA GLY A 77 -4.82 -2.25 -17.35
C GLY A 77 -4.02 -1.05 -17.85
N SER A 78 -4.19 0.10 -17.19
CA SER A 78 -3.46 1.35 -17.47
C SER A 78 -2.21 1.54 -16.60
N SER A 79 -1.87 0.56 -15.75
CA SER A 79 -0.72 0.63 -14.83
C SER A 79 0.51 -0.08 -15.39
N ASP A 80 1.66 0.18 -14.78
CA ASP A 80 2.95 -0.42 -15.13
C ASP A 80 3.10 -1.87 -14.59
N ILE A 81 2.00 -2.59 -14.38
CA ILE A 81 2.01 -3.95 -13.83
C ILE A 81 2.84 -4.92 -14.67
N VAL A 82 2.88 -4.73 -15.99
CA VAL A 82 3.64 -5.56 -16.93
C VAL A 82 5.15 -5.48 -16.67
N ASP A 83 5.64 -4.32 -16.23
CA ASP A 83 7.06 -4.09 -15.96
C ASP A 83 7.48 -4.69 -14.59
N LEU A 84 6.52 -4.92 -13.70
CA LEU A 84 6.76 -5.43 -12.35
C LEU A 84 6.54 -6.95 -12.22
N VAL A 85 5.74 -7.55 -13.10
CA VAL A 85 5.50 -8.99 -13.09
C VAL A 85 6.59 -9.71 -13.89
N PRO A 86 7.35 -10.64 -13.30
CA PRO A 86 8.41 -11.34 -14.02
C PRO A 86 7.88 -12.12 -15.22
N HIS A 87 8.43 -11.86 -16.41
CA HIS A 87 8.08 -12.59 -17.62
C HIS A 87 8.29 -14.10 -17.46
N GLY A 88 7.33 -14.89 -17.93
CA GLY A 88 7.38 -16.35 -17.90
C GLY A 88 7.17 -16.98 -16.51
N LYS A 89 6.84 -16.18 -15.49
CA LYS A 89 6.46 -16.70 -14.16
C LYS A 89 4.96 -16.57 -13.93
N SER A 90 4.43 -17.45 -13.09
CA SER A 90 3.06 -17.34 -12.59
C SER A 90 3.02 -16.46 -11.34
N PHE A 91 1.92 -15.74 -11.16
CA PHE A 91 1.63 -15.00 -9.95
C PHE A 91 0.18 -15.28 -9.53
N ALA A 92 -0.12 -14.97 -8.27
CA ALA A 92 -1.46 -15.08 -7.71
C ALA A 92 -1.94 -13.71 -7.24
N VAL A 93 -3.25 -13.49 -7.28
CA VAL A 93 -3.88 -12.28 -6.76
C VAL A 93 -4.52 -12.62 -5.42
N HIS A 94 -4.14 -11.89 -4.37
CA HIS A 94 -4.77 -12.01 -3.05
C HIS A 94 -5.58 -10.76 -2.77
N LEU A 95 -6.87 -10.96 -2.47
CA LEU A 95 -7.79 -9.88 -2.16
C LEU A 95 -8.02 -9.78 -0.64
N LYS A 96 -7.88 -8.57 -0.10
CA LYS A 96 -8.08 -8.27 1.33
C LYS A 96 -9.11 -7.15 1.50
N ARG A 97 -10.24 -7.47 2.15
CA ARG A 97 -11.30 -6.48 2.44
C ARG A 97 -11.06 -5.81 3.78
N VAL A 98 -10.77 -4.51 3.74
CA VAL A 98 -10.65 -3.71 4.97
C VAL A 98 -12.05 -3.45 5.52
N LYS A 99 -12.31 -3.82 6.79
CA LYS A 99 -13.61 -3.63 7.45
C LYS A 99 -14.81 -4.21 6.68
N ARG A 100 -14.61 -5.28 5.88
CA ARG A 100 -15.64 -5.88 5.00
C ARG A 100 -16.25 -4.89 3.99
N SER A 101 -15.49 -3.87 3.58
CA SER A 101 -15.92 -2.94 2.52
C SER A 101 -16.11 -3.65 1.18
N SER A 102 -17.07 -3.17 0.40
CA SER A 102 -17.41 -3.68 -0.94
C SER A 102 -17.55 -5.21 -0.98
N PRO A 103 -18.52 -5.77 -0.23
CA PRO A 103 -18.73 -7.21 -0.12
C PRO A 103 -19.17 -7.87 -1.43
N GLU A 104 -19.69 -7.10 -2.39
CA GLU A 104 -20.15 -7.54 -3.70
C GLU A 104 -19.04 -7.72 -4.75
N ILE A 105 -17.85 -7.18 -4.50
CA ILE A 105 -16.61 -7.49 -5.23
C ILE A 105 -16.07 -8.80 -4.69
#